data_AF-A0A9J6GJT4-F1
#
_entry.id   AF-A0A9J6GJT4-F1
#
_cell.length_a   1.000
_cell.length_b   1.000
_cell.length_c   1.000
_cell.angle_alpha   90.00
_cell.angle_beta   90.00
_cell.angle_gamma   90.00
#
_symmetry.space_group_name_H-M   'P 1'
#
loop_
_entity.id
_entity.type
_entity.pdbx_description
1 polymer ?
#
loop_
_entity_poly.entity_id
_entity_poly.type
_entity_poly.pdbx_seq_one_letter_code
_entity_poly.pdbx_strand_id
1 'polypeptide(L)'
;MSCSQPQMIVPEHLLGQKWRSLRISAEKTCLIALVYIGTQSSMYAIADKVEVAESSVHAYVYRFVRFLHSVSDHMMRMPDSAERTRIRTGFLAKS
;
A
#
# COMPACT_ATOMS: atom_id res chain seq x y z
N MET A 1 33.40 -47.68 0.69
CA MET A 1 32.62 -46.85 1.63
C MET A 1 32.11 -45.65 0.86
N SER A 2 30.79 -45.54 0.77
CA SER A 2 30.05 -44.50 0.04
C SER A 2 30.21 -43.12 0.68
N CYS A 3 30.23 -42.08 -0.15
CA CYS A 3 29.74 -40.76 0.23
C CYS A 3 29.07 -40.11 -1.01
N SER A 4 27.81 -40.47 -1.24
CA SER A 4 26.96 -39.82 -2.23
C SER A 4 26.43 -38.50 -1.64
N GLN A 5 26.79 -37.37 -2.24
CA GLN A 5 26.17 -36.07 -1.91
C GLN A 5 24.69 -36.08 -2.32
N PRO A 6 23.77 -35.58 -1.48
CA PRO A 6 22.39 -35.38 -1.91
C PRO A 6 22.33 -34.09 -2.76
N GLN A 7 22.16 -34.25 -4.07
CA GLN A 7 21.68 -33.15 -4.91
C GLN A 7 20.21 -32.89 -4.58
N MET A 8 19.98 -31.82 -3.83
CA MET A 8 18.64 -31.33 -3.55
C MET A 8 18.09 -30.68 -4.82
N ILE A 9 17.41 -31.48 -5.63
CA ILE A 9 16.66 -31.03 -6.81
C ILE A 9 15.47 -30.22 -6.29
N VAL A 10 15.58 -28.90 -6.30
CA VAL A 10 14.45 -28.00 -6.03
C VAL A 10 13.51 -28.08 -7.24
N PRO A 11 12.26 -28.53 -7.09
CA PRO A 11 11.35 -28.65 -8.21
C PRO A 11 10.98 -27.25 -8.74
N GLU A 12 11.37 -26.91 -9.98
CA GLU A 12 11.03 -25.64 -10.64
C GLU A 12 9.50 -25.42 -10.75
N HIS A 13 8.70 -26.49 -10.64
CA HIS A 13 7.25 -26.42 -10.59
C HIS A 13 6.69 -25.68 -9.35
N LEU A 14 7.46 -25.54 -8.26
CA LEU A 14 7.09 -24.74 -7.09
C LEU A 14 7.45 -23.24 -7.24
N LEU A 15 8.40 -22.91 -8.11
CA LEU A 15 8.75 -21.53 -8.44
C LEU A 15 7.72 -20.90 -9.39
N GLY A 16 7.06 -21.70 -10.22
CA GLY A 16 6.05 -21.24 -11.18
C GLY A 16 4.71 -20.78 -10.57
N GLN A 17 4.35 -21.22 -9.35
CA GLN A 17 3.11 -20.76 -8.69
C GLN A 17 3.29 -19.49 -7.84
N LYS A 18 4.51 -19.17 -7.43
CA LYS A 18 4.79 -18.05 -6.50
C LYS A 18 4.71 -16.66 -7.15
N TRP A 19 4.62 -16.61 -8.48
CA TRP A 19 4.44 -15.39 -9.27
C TRP A 19 3.02 -15.26 -9.84
N ARG A 20 2.02 -15.95 -9.27
CA ARG A 20 0.63 -15.53 -9.48
C ARG A 20 0.51 -14.13 -8.93
N SER A 21 0.66 -13.16 -9.83
CA SER A 21 0.21 -11.78 -9.73
C SER A 21 -0.51 -11.52 -8.41
N LEU A 22 0.23 -11.19 -7.35
CA LEU A 22 -0.35 -10.67 -6.13
C LEU A 22 -0.85 -9.26 -6.47
N ARG A 23 -1.92 -9.17 -7.27
CA ARG A 23 -2.87 -8.07 -7.22
C ARG A 23 -3.54 -8.19 -5.85
N ILE A 24 -2.80 -7.81 -4.82
CA ILE A 24 -3.39 -7.47 -3.53
C ILE A 24 -4.41 -6.37 -3.85
N SER A 25 -5.67 -6.63 -3.53
CA SER A 25 -6.74 -5.63 -3.69
C SER A 25 -6.35 -4.35 -2.94
N ALA A 26 -6.77 -3.20 -3.47
CA ALA A 26 -6.61 -1.93 -2.76
C ALA A 26 -7.19 -2.02 -1.34
N GLU A 27 -8.28 -2.78 -1.17
CA GLU A 27 -8.93 -3.05 0.12
C GLU A 27 -7.99 -3.75 1.11
N LYS A 28 -7.30 -4.82 0.67
CA LYS A 28 -6.34 -5.55 1.53
C LYS A 28 -5.15 -4.67 1.88
N THR A 29 -4.69 -3.83 0.95
CA THR A 29 -3.62 -2.84 1.20
C THR A 29 -4.05 -1.83 2.27
N CYS A 30 -5.25 -1.25 2.14
CA CYS A 30 -5.82 -0.33 3.13
C CYS A 30 -5.96 -0.99 4.49
N LEU A 31 -6.50 -2.21 4.55
CA LEU A 31 -6.71 -2.91 5.82
C LEU A 31 -5.40 -3.17 6.56
N ILE A 32 -4.37 -3.65 5.85
CA ILE A 32 -3.02 -3.86 6.43
C ILE A 32 -2.46 -2.54 6.98
N ALA A 33 -2.57 -1.45 6.22
CA ALA A 33 -2.04 -0.16 6.62
C ALA A 33 -2.80 0.43 7.82
N LEU A 34 -4.14 0.33 7.83
CA LEU A 34 -4.98 0.79 8.95
C LEU A 34 -4.72 -0.01 10.22
N VAL A 35 -4.52 -1.33 10.11
CA VAL A 35 -4.13 -2.16 11.25
C VAL A 35 -2.78 -1.71 11.79
N TYR A 36 -1.77 -1.55 10.94
CA TYR A 36 -0.45 -1.09 11.38
C TYR A 36 -0.50 0.27 12.11
N ILE A 37 -1.23 1.24 11.56
CA ILE A 37 -1.36 2.58 12.15
C ILE A 37 -2.20 2.54 13.43
N GLY A 38 -3.30 1.78 13.44
CA GLY A 38 -4.29 1.80 14.51
C GLY A 38 -3.93 0.93 15.72
N THR A 39 -3.22 -0.18 15.53
CA THR A 39 -2.92 -1.13 16.61
C THR A 39 -1.49 -1.02 17.15
N GLN A 40 -0.64 -0.18 16.54
CA GLN A 40 0.80 -0.07 16.85
C GLN A 40 1.52 -1.43 16.92
N SER A 41 1.00 -2.43 16.20
CA SER A 41 1.57 -3.77 16.19
C SER A 41 2.79 -3.84 15.28
N SER A 42 3.73 -4.74 15.60
CA SER A 42 4.92 -4.92 14.76
C SER A 42 4.54 -5.39 13.35
N MET A 43 5.33 -4.97 12.35
CA MET A 43 5.13 -5.41 10.97
C MET A 43 5.21 -6.94 10.85
N TYR A 44 6.05 -7.59 11.66
CA TYR A 44 6.13 -9.06 11.78
C TYR A 44 4.81 -9.70 12.20
N ALA A 45 4.18 -9.20 13.26
CA ALA A 45 2.92 -9.75 13.75
C ALA A 45 1.78 -9.58 12.74
N ILE A 46 1.82 -8.52 11.94
CA ILE A 46 0.84 -8.28 10.88
C ILE A 46 1.13 -9.18 9.69
N ALA A 47 2.39 -9.28 9.27
CA ALA A 47 2.85 -10.13 8.17
C ALA A 47 2.42 -11.59 8.36
N ASP A 48 2.59 -12.11 9.58
CA ASP A 48 2.16 -13.46 9.98
C ASP A 48 0.64 -13.63 9.85
N LYS A 49 -0.15 -12.67 10.36
CA LYS A 49 -1.62 -12.70 10.30
C LYS A 49 -2.22 -12.62 8.89
N VAL A 50 -1.55 -11.94 7.97
CA VAL A 50 -2.06 -11.75 6.58
C VAL A 50 -1.32 -12.61 5.55
N GLU A 51 -0.45 -13.49 6.01
CA GLU A 51 0.35 -14.44 5.21
C GLU A 51 1.14 -13.74 4.09
N VAL A 52 1.82 -12.64 4.42
CA VAL A 52 2.69 -11.91 3.49
C VAL A 52 4.08 -11.71 4.07
N ALA A 53 5.04 -11.39 3.22
CA ALA A 53 6.36 -10.99 3.69
C ALA A 53 6.28 -9.65 4.45
N GLU A 54 7.13 -9.49 5.46
CA GLU A 54 7.28 -8.25 6.22
C GLU A 54 7.55 -7.04 5.31
N SER A 55 8.43 -7.21 4.31
CA SER A 55 8.73 -6.19 3.29
C SER A 55 7.50 -5.75 2.51
N SER A 56 6.53 -6.66 2.31
CA SER A 56 5.26 -6.34 1.66
C SER A 56 4.38 -5.48 2.55
N VAL A 57 4.32 -5.77 3.87
CA VAL A 57 3.61 -4.93 4.85
C VAL A 57 4.17 -3.51 4.82
N HIS A 58 5.49 -3.36 4.85
CA HIS A 58 6.14 -2.05 4.73
C HIS A 58 5.70 -1.35 3.43
N ALA A 59 5.76 -2.02 2.29
CA ALA A 59 5.36 -1.44 1.01
C ALA A 59 3.89 -1.00 0.97
N TYR A 60 2.99 -1.78 1.59
CA TYR A 60 1.56 -1.44 1.69
C TYR A 60 1.32 -0.22 2.57
N VAL A 61 1.95 -0.16 3.74
CA VAL A 61 1.89 0.98 4.65
C VAL A 61 2.42 2.24 3.94
N TYR A 62 3.60 2.16 3.35
CA TYR A 62 4.21 3.27 2.62
C TYR A 62 3.31 3.81 1.50
N ARG A 63 2.75 2.90 0.68
CA ARG A 63 1.86 3.28 -0.41
C ARG A 63 0.58 3.95 0.08
N PHE A 64 -0.02 3.43 1.14
CA PHE A 64 -1.22 4.00 1.73
C PHE A 64 -0.97 5.38 2.34
N VAL A 65 0.13 5.55 3.08
CA VAL A 65 0.53 6.85 3.64
C VAL A 65 0.77 7.87 2.53
N ARG A 66 1.46 7.51 1.44
CA ARG A 66 1.63 8.40 0.28
C ARG A 66 0.32 8.78 -0.38
N PHE A 67 -0.62 7.84 -0.48
CA PHE A 67 -1.95 8.13 -0.96
C PHE A 67 -2.65 9.17 -0.07
N LEU A 68 -2.63 8.99 1.25
CA LEU A 68 -3.19 9.96 2.20
C LEU A 68 -2.52 11.33 2.09
N HIS A 69 -1.20 11.40 1.94
CA HIS A 69 -0.51 12.66 1.69
C HIS A 69 -0.97 13.33 0.40
N SER A 70 -1.15 12.57 -0.68
CA SER A 70 -1.64 13.12 -1.94
C SER A 70 -3.06 13.65 -1.82
N VAL A 71 -3.94 12.97 -1.08
CA VAL A 71 -5.31 13.45 -0.81
C VAL A 71 -5.28 14.69 0.07
N SER A 72 -4.46 14.69 1.11
CA SER A 72 -4.31 15.83 2.02
C SER A 72 -3.79 17.07 1.30
N ASP A 73 -2.76 16.93 0.47
CA ASP A 73 -2.23 18.02 -0.36
C ASP A 73 -3.29 18.54 -1.35
N HIS A 74 -4.06 17.65 -1.97
CA HIS A 74 -5.18 18.04 -2.83
C HIS A 74 -6.27 18.80 -2.07
N MET A 75 -6.62 18.36 -0.86
CA MET A 75 -7.62 19.01 -0.01
C MET A 75 -7.15 20.36 0.52
N MET A 76 -5.90 20.48 0.97
CA MET A 76 -5.33 21.74 1.45
C MET A 76 -5.23 22.79 0.33
N ARG A 77 -5.05 22.36 -0.92
CA ARG A 77 -5.02 23.25 -2.09
C ARG A 77 -6.40 23.61 -2.61
N MET A 78 -7.47 22.98 -2.14
CA MET A 78 -8.81 23.39 -2.57
C MET A 78 -9.11 24.79 -2.03
N PRO A 79 -9.52 25.73 -2.90
CA PRO A 79 -9.98 27.02 -2.44
C PRO A 79 -11.19 26.81 -1.51
N ASP A 80 -11.16 27.47 -0.37
CA ASP A 80 -12.28 27.51 0.57
C ASP A 80 -13.55 28.00 -0.15
N SER A 81 -14.72 27.64 0.37
CA SER A 81 -16.03 28.09 -0.10
C SER A 81 -16.10 29.61 -0.32
N ALA A 82 -15.50 30.41 0.56
CA ALA A 82 -15.39 31.86 0.43
C ALA A 82 -14.47 32.27 -0.75
N GLU A 83 -13.32 31.61 -0.89
CA GLU A 83 -12.36 31.83 -1.98
C GLU A 83 -12.97 31.47 -3.35
N ARG A 84 -13.72 30.34 -3.42
CA ARG A 84 -14.47 29.93 -4.62
C ARG A 84 -15.53 30.93 -5.02
N THR A 85 -16.28 31.45 -4.03
CA THR A 85 -17.32 32.45 -4.28
C THR A 85 -16.70 33.75 -4.78
N ARG A 86 -15.58 34.19 -4.19
CA ARG A 86 -14.83 35.38 -4.61
C ARG A 86 -14.24 35.25 -6.01
N ILE A 87 -13.68 34.09 -6.36
CA ILE A 87 -13.20 33.79 -7.72
C ILE A 87 -14.37 33.85 -8.71
N ARG A 88 -15.52 33.27 -8.35
CA ARG A 88 -16.71 33.27 -9.21
C ARG A 88 -17.28 34.68 -9.43
N THR A 89 -17.42 35.48 -8.38
CA THR A 89 -17.92 36.86 -8.50
C THR A 89 -16.92 37.78 -9.19
N GLY A 90 -15.62 37.62 -8.91
CA GLY A 90 -14.55 38.37 -9.58
C GLY A 90 -14.37 38.02 -11.06
N PHE A 91 -14.72 36.80 -11.48
CA PHE A 91 -14.75 36.39 -12.88
C PHE A 91 -15.99 36.95 -13.61
N LEU A 92 -17.18 36.83 -12.99
CA LEU A 92 -18.44 37.36 -13.55
C LEU A 92 -18.50 38.89 -13.62
N ALA A 93 -17.75 39.60 -12.79
CA ALA A 93 -17.67 41.06 -12.82
C ALA A 93 -16.70 41.60 -13.91
N LYS A 94 -15.96 40.72 -14.61
CA LYS A 94 -15.01 41.10 -15.68
C LYS A 94 -15.50 40.79 -17.10
N SER A 95 -16.72 40.26 -17.23
CA SER A 95 -17.38 39.92 -18.50
C SER A 95 -18.66 40.73 -18.65
#